data_AF-X1DYG4-F1
#
_entry.id   AF-X1DYG4-F1
#
_cell.length_a   1.000
_cell.length_b   1.000
_cell.length_c   1.000
_cell.angle_alpha   90.00
_cell.angle_beta   90.00
_cell.angle_gamma   90.00
#
_symmetry.space_group_name_H-M   'P 1'
#
loop_
_entity.id
_entity.type
_entity.pdbx_description
1 polymer ?
#
loop_
_entity_poly.entity_id
_entity_poly.type
_entity_poly.pdbx_seq_one_letter_code
_entity_poly.pdbx_strand_id
1 'polypeptide(L)'
;MTIRAINVTTGEIIFSEVKKGTTSKSGVSIKIPVAGGLGLSSQTVVDIFSAIEDVYQQVAVEFAAKLDSKVMIISSLPLEGYVVKVESTSSGEITQVYINLGESSGIKVGDEIKIFREGEVILDPKTNEVLDRELDLIAQA
;
A
#
# COMPACT_ATOMS: atom_id res chain seq x y z
N MET A 1 9.41 -15.56 2.24
CA MET A 1 8.56 -14.54 1.61
C MET A 1 9.22 -13.18 1.74
N THR A 2 9.20 -12.38 0.68
CA THR A 2 9.69 -11.00 0.71
C THR A 2 8.49 -10.08 0.69
N ILE A 3 8.43 -9.13 1.62
CA ILE A 3 7.39 -8.10 1.67
C ILE A 3 8.04 -6.76 1.35
N ARG A 4 7.41 -6.01 0.47
CA ARG A 4 7.83 -4.65 0.10
C ARG A 4 6.64 -3.70 0.18
N ALA A 5 6.83 -2.54 0.78
CA ALA A 5 5.93 -1.42 0.62
C ALA A 5 6.58 -0.42 -0.34
N ILE A 6 5.81 0.08 -1.29
CA ILE A 6 6.28 0.92 -2.40
C ILE A 6 5.43 2.19 -2.41
N ASN A 7 6.08 3.35 -2.50
CA ASN A 7 5.41 4.60 -2.78
C ASN A 7 4.94 4.56 -4.24
N VAL A 8 3.63 4.59 -4.49
CA VAL A 8 3.06 4.48 -5.84
C VAL A 8 3.29 5.73 -6.69
N THR A 9 3.59 6.88 -6.06
CA THR A 9 3.87 8.15 -6.75
C THR A 9 5.32 8.19 -7.24
N THR A 10 6.29 7.81 -6.40
CA THR A 10 7.72 7.88 -6.74
C THR A 10 8.28 6.55 -7.27
N GLY A 11 7.58 5.44 -7.05
CA GLY A 11 8.07 4.09 -7.32
C GLY A 11 9.10 3.59 -6.31
N GLU A 12 9.42 4.38 -5.27
CA GLU A 12 10.45 4.05 -4.29
C GLU A 12 10.00 2.97 -3.30
N ILE A 13 10.93 2.08 -2.93
CA ILE A 13 10.70 1.08 -1.90
C ILE A 13 10.87 1.75 -0.53
N ILE A 14 9.75 2.07 0.12
CA ILE A 14 9.71 2.67 1.46
C ILE A 14 9.96 1.64 2.57
N PHE A 15 9.75 0.35 2.27
CA PHE A 15 10.02 -0.75 3.20
C PHE A 15 10.30 -2.04 2.44
N SER A 16 11.27 -2.82 2.90
CA SER A 16 11.50 -4.18 2.40
C SER A 16 11.99 -5.07 3.55
N GLU A 17 11.31 -6.20 3.76
CA GLU A 17 11.73 -7.21 4.73
C GLU A 17 11.60 -8.61 4.14
N VAL A 18 12.60 -9.45 4.40
CA VAL A 18 12.57 -10.87 4.05
C VAL A 18 12.16 -11.65 5.29
N LYS A 19 10.97 -12.26 5.25
CA LYS A 19 10.44 -13.12 6.30
C LYS A 19 10.54 -14.58 5.90
N LYS A 20 11.19 -15.38 6.74
CA LYS A 20 11.19 -16.84 6.63
C LYS A 20 10.11 -17.38 7.56
N GLY A 21 9.08 -18.00 7.00
CA GLY A 21 8.11 -18.75 7.80
C GLY A 21 8.59 -20.18 8.00
N THR A 22 8.47 -20.68 9.22
CA THR A 22 8.72 -22.09 9.54
C THR A 22 7.42 -22.69 10.04
N THR A 23 6.91 -23.68 9.31
CA THR A 23 5.73 -24.46 9.71
C THR A 23 6.16 -25.83 10.21
N SER A 24 5.63 -26.23 11.37
CA SER A 24 5.94 -27.51 12.05
C SER A 24 5.03 -28.66 11.60
N LYS A 25 4.37 -28.55 10.44
CA LYS A 25 3.62 -29.67 9.84
C LYS A 25 4.58 -30.74 9.30
N SER A 26 5.04 -31.60 10.21
CA SER A 26 5.78 -32.82 9.91
C SER A 26 4.82 -33.84 9.30
N GLY A 27 4.84 -33.99 7.97
CA GLY A 27 3.92 -34.87 7.24
C GLY A 27 4.47 -35.40 5.93
N VAL A 28 5.79 -35.45 5.74
CA VAL A 28 6.39 -36.03 4.53
C VAL A 28 6.68 -37.50 4.79
N SER A 29 5.72 -38.38 4.47
CA SER A 29 6.00 -39.82 4.35
C SER A 29 6.18 -40.16 2.87
N ILE A 30 7.41 -40.04 2.38
CA ILE A 30 7.78 -40.53 1.04
C ILE A 30 7.80 -42.06 1.15
N LYS A 31 6.72 -42.72 0.73
CA LYS A 31 6.72 -44.17 0.55
C LYS A 31 7.38 -44.45 -0.80
N ILE A 32 8.55 -45.05 -0.76
CA ILE A 32 9.22 -45.62 -1.95
C ILE A 32 8.71 -47.06 -2.08
N PRO A 33 7.71 -47.36 -2.95
CA PRO A 33 7.40 -48.74 -3.28
C PRO A 33 8.63 -49.38 -3.96
N VAL A 34 8.91 -50.63 -3.61
CA VAL A 34 10.09 -51.43 -4.03
C VAL A 34 10.07 -51.79 -5.55
N ALA A 35 9.34 -51.02 -6.36
CA ALA A 35 9.19 -51.20 -7.81
C ALA A 35 9.23 -49.86 -8.59
N GLY A 36 10.06 -48.90 -8.15
CA GLY A 36 10.55 -47.82 -9.01
C GLY A 36 9.63 -46.61 -9.29
N GLY A 37 8.58 -46.38 -8.50
CA GLY A 37 7.70 -45.21 -8.67
C GLY A 37 7.64 -44.32 -7.42
N LEU A 38 7.90 -43.01 -7.56
CA LEU A 38 7.72 -42.04 -6.48
C LEU A 38 6.22 -41.72 -6.33
N GLY A 39 5.54 -42.32 -5.35
CA GLY A 39 4.12 -42.08 -5.10
C GLY A 39 3.89 -40.90 -4.16
N LEU A 40 3.50 -39.74 -4.70
CA LEU A 40 2.99 -38.61 -3.92
C LEU A 40 1.48 -38.78 -3.74
N SER A 41 1.01 -38.92 -2.50
CA SER A 41 -0.43 -39.04 -2.22
C SER A 41 -1.12 -37.67 -2.30
N SER A 42 -2.38 -37.62 -2.71
CA SER A 42 -3.17 -36.37 -2.79
C SER A 42 -3.24 -35.65 -1.43
N GLN A 43 -3.30 -36.41 -0.34
CA GLN A 43 -3.27 -35.89 1.04
C GLN A 43 -1.98 -35.10 1.33
N THR A 44 -0.82 -35.58 0.84
CA THR A 44 0.49 -34.92 0.98
C THR A 44 0.54 -33.57 0.25
N VAL A 45 -0.15 -33.45 -0.89
CA VAL A 45 -0.22 -32.20 -1.66
C VAL A 45 -1.10 -31.18 -0.94
N VAL A 46 -2.25 -31.62 -0.41
CA VAL A 46 -3.16 -30.76 0.40
C VAL A 46 -2.49 -30.29 1.69
N ASP A 47 -1.71 -31.15 2.35
CA ASP A 47 -0.96 -30.79 3.56
C ASP A 47 0.09 -29.70 3.29
N ILE A 48 0.79 -29.77 2.15
CA ILE A 48 1.75 -28.75 1.72
C ILE A 48 1.04 -27.41 1.45
N PHE A 49 -0.09 -27.41 0.74
CA PHE A 49 -0.84 -26.18 0.48
C PHE A 49 -1.35 -25.54 1.77
N SER A 50 -1.89 -26.33 2.69
CA SER A 50 -2.34 -25.82 3.99
C SER A 50 -1.18 -25.27 4.83
N ALA A 51 0.00 -25.90 4.79
CA ALA A 51 1.17 -25.44 5.51
C ALA A 51 1.74 -24.13 4.92
N ILE A 52 1.62 -23.95 3.60
CA ILE A 52 1.94 -22.70 2.92
C ILE A 52 0.93 -21.60 3.32
N GLU A 53 -0.36 -21.93 3.37
CA GLU A 53 -1.42 -20.99 3.80
C GLU A 53 -1.22 -20.53 5.25
N ASP A 54 -0.88 -21.44 6.17
CA ASP A 54 -0.57 -21.10 7.56
C ASP A 54 0.63 -20.13 7.66
N VAL A 55 1.66 -20.35 6.84
CA VAL A 55 2.83 -19.46 6.76
C VAL A 55 2.44 -18.08 6.23
N TYR A 56 1.57 -18.02 5.21
CA TYR A 56 1.08 -16.73 4.70
C TYR A 56 0.34 -15.95 5.78
N GLN A 57 -0.55 -16.60 6.53
CA GLN A 57 -1.33 -15.95 7.59
C GLN A 57 -0.42 -15.45 8.73
N GLN A 58 0.54 -16.27 9.19
CA GLN A 58 1.49 -15.85 10.23
C GLN A 58 2.31 -14.64 9.80
N VAL A 59 2.82 -14.66 8.56
CA VAL A 59 3.63 -13.57 8.03
C VAL A 59 2.78 -12.30 7.82
N ALA A 60 1.51 -12.43 7.43
CA ALA A 60 0.58 -11.31 7.29
C ALA A 60 0.28 -10.64 8.64
N VAL A 61 0.01 -11.43 9.69
CA VAL A 61 -0.27 -10.91 11.04
C VAL A 61 0.97 -10.22 11.63
N GLU A 62 2.16 -10.82 11.52
CA GLU A 62 3.40 -10.18 11.97
C GLU A 62 3.71 -8.90 11.21
N PHE A 63 3.43 -8.87 9.90
CA PHE A 63 3.61 -7.68 9.09
C PHE A 63 2.63 -6.57 9.47
N ALA A 64 1.35 -6.89 9.72
CA ALA A 64 0.36 -5.93 10.21
C ALA A 64 0.79 -5.29 11.54
N ALA A 65 1.23 -6.10 12.52
CA ALA A 65 1.74 -5.59 13.80
C ALA A 65 3.02 -4.73 13.65
N LYS A 66 3.90 -5.09 12.71
CA LYS A 66 5.08 -4.28 12.39
C LYS A 66 4.74 -2.99 11.64
N LEU A 67 3.71 -3.01 10.81
CA LEU A 67 3.19 -1.81 10.18
C LEU A 67 2.63 -0.90 11.26
N ASP A 68 1.79 -1.37 12.19
CA ASP A 68 1.27 -0.51 13.26
C ASP A 68 2.37 0.20 14.08
N SER A 69 3.52 -0.45 14.30
CA SER A 69 4.67 0.17 14.96
C SER A 69 5.52 1.09 14.06
N LYS A 70 5.59 0.84 12.75
CA LYS A 70 6.25 1.70 11.75
C LYS A 70 5.34 2.75 11.10
N VAL A 71 4.03 2.66 11.30
CA VAL A 71 3.02 3.63 10.90
C VAL A 71 3.35 4.98 11.51
N MET A 72 4.08 5.05 12.63
CA MET A 72 4.61 6.29 13.18
C MET A 72 5.52 7.07 12.20
N ILE A 73 6.19 6.41 11.24
CA ILE A 73 7.01 7.06 10.19
C ILE A 73 6.16 7.39 8.94
N ILE A 74 5.08 6.66 8.68
CA ILE A 74 4.15 6.94 7.56
C ILE A 74 3.14 8.04 7.94
N SER A 75 2.81 8.16 9.24
CA SER A 75 1.86 9.14 9.80
C SER A 75 2.38 10.58 9.78
N SER A 76 3.65 10.81 9.45
CA SER A 76 4.19 12.15 9.27
C SER A 76 3.96 12.71 7.87
N LEU A 77 3.51 11.87 6.92
CA LEU A 77 3.14 12.35 5.60
C LEU A 77 1.72 12.92 5.65
N PRO A 78 1.50 14.15 5.15
CA PRO A 78 0.17 14.72 5.07
C PRO A 78 -0.71 13.82 4.20
N LEU A 79 -1.98 13.67 4.60
CA LEU A 79 -2.97 12.97 3.79
C LEU A 79 -3.29 13.85 2.57
N GLU A 80 -2.91 13.38 1.38
CA GLU A 80 -3.10 14.10 0.13
C GLU A 80 -4.20 13.47 -0.73
N GLY A 81 -4.92 14.31 -1.46
CA GLY A 81 -6.02 13.91 -2.33
C GLY A 81 -6.29 14.96 -3.41
N TYR A 82 -7.18 14.61 -4.34
CA TYR A 82 -7.56 15.45 -5.47
C TYR A 82 -8.98 15.96 -5.31
N VAL A 83 -9.20 17.21 -5.70
CA VAL A 83 -10.55 17.76 -5.91
C VAL A 83 -11.15 17.10 -7.14
N VAL A 84 -12.30 16.45 -6.96
CA VAL A 84 -13.01 15.72 -8.03
C VAL A 84 -14.27 16.43 -8.50
N LYS A 85 -14.85 17.32 -7.69
CA LYS A 85 -16.01 18.13 -8.07
C LYS A 85 -16.06 19.42 -7.25
N VAL A 86 -16.46 20.50 -7.89
CA VAL A 86 -16.72 21.80 -7.26
C VAL A 86 -18.15 22.21 -7.59
N GLU A 87 -18.91 22.59 -6.57
CA GLU A 87 -20.21 23.23 -6.72
C GLU A 87 -20.08 24.72 -6.41
N SER A 88 -20.67 25.54 -7.29
CA SER A 88 -20.64 26.99 -7.19
C SER A 88 -22.01 27.59 -7.48
N THR A 89 -22.27 28.76 -6.93
CA THR A 89 -23.44 29.58 -7.29
C THR A 89 -23.30 30.15 -8.69
N SER A 90 -24.39 30.68 -9.26
CA SER A 90 -24.37 31.40 -10.53
C SER A 90 -23.49 32.66 -10.52
N SER A 91 -23.15 33.20 -9.33
CA SER A 91 -22.21 34.31 -9.17
C SER A 91 -20.74 33.87 -9.11
N GLY A 92 -20.48 32.56 -9.12
CA GLY A 92 -19.14 31.98 -9.08
C GLY A 92 -18.59 31.73 -7.67
N GLU A 93 -19.41 31.90 -6.62
CA GLU A 93 -19.01 31.58 -5.25
C GLU A 93 -19.03 30.07 -5.04
N ILE A 94 -17.92 29.52 -4.53
CA ILE A 94 -17.81 28.08 -4.26
C ILE A 94 -18.61 27.75 -3.00
N THR A 95 -19.56 26.83 -3.11
CA THR A 95 -20.41 26.38 -2.00
C THR A 95 -19.95 25.04 -1.43
N GLN A 96 -19.42 24.16 -2.27
CA GLN A 96 -19.01 22.83 -1.83
C GLN A 96 -17.90 22.27 -2.72
N VAL A 97 -16.95 21.58 -2.11
CA VAL A 97 -15.85 20.88 -2.78
C VAL A 97 -15.90 19.42 -2.39
N TYR A 98 -15.76 18.53 -3.36
CA TYR A 98 -15.65 17.10 -3.16
C TYR A 98 -14.23 16.66 -3.50
N ILE A 99 -13.65 15.83 -2.64
CA ILE A 99 -12.32 15.23 -2.81
C ILE A 99 -12.44 13.72 -2.94
N ASN A 100 -11.43 13.06 -3.50
CA ASN A 100 -11.37 11.60 -3.62
C ASN A 100 -10.97 10.89 -2.30
N LEU A 101 -11.22 11.51 -1.15
CA LEU A 101 -10.95 10.98 0.18
C LEU A 101 -12.26 10.81 0.95
N GLY A 102 -12.35 9.74 1.73
CA GLY A 102 -13.52 9.44 2.55
C GLY A 102 -13.12 8.75 3.85
N GLU A 103 -14.10 8.17 4.55
CA GLU A 103 -13.89 7.56 5.88
C GLU A 103 -12.75 6.52 5.90
N SER A 104 -12.62 5.71 4.85
CA SER A 104 -11.55 4.70 4.72
C SER A 104 -10.16 5.29 4.50
N SER A 105 -10.06 6.56 4.10
CA SER A 105 -8.80 7.29 3.96
C SER A 105 -8.27 7.83 5.30
N GLY A 106 -9.09 7.78 6.36
CA GLY A 106 -8.73 8.28 7.69
C GLY A 106 -9.01 9.77 7.93
N ILE A 107 -9.59 10.48 6.95
CA ILE A 107 -10.01 11.88 7.10
C ILE A 107 -11.22 11.98 8.05
N LYS A 108 -11.25 13.03 8.88
CA LYS A 108 -12.26 13.25 9.91
C LYS A 108 -12.86 14.65 9.81
N VAL A 109 -14.09 14.78 10.30
CA VAL A 109 -14.73 16.08 10.46
C VAL A 109 -13.91 16.92 11.45
N GLY A 110 -13.51 18.11 11.03
CA GLY A 110 -12.68 19.03 11.81
C GLY A 110 -11.20 18.99 11.47
N ASP A 111 -10.77 18.09 10.57
CA ASP A 111 -9.42 18.15 10.01
C ASP A 111 -9.26 19.42 9.16
N GLU A 112 -8.11 20.08 9.31
CA GLU A 112 -7.76 21.24 8.50
C GLU A 112 -7.35 20.79 7.09
N ILE A 113 -7.95 21.39 6.07
CA ILE A 113 -7.72 21.05 4.67
C ILE A 113 -7.14 22.26 3.94
N LYS A 114 -6.03 22.04 3.23
CA LYS A 114 -5.42 23.02 2.33
C LYS A 114 -5.61 22.57 0.88
N ILE A 115 -6.15 23.44 0.04
CA ILE A 115 -6.36 23.18 -1.38
C ILE A 115 -5.31 23.94 -2.16
N PHE A 116 -4.55 23.20 -2.95
CA PHE A 116 -3.51 23.74 -3.83
C PHE A 116 -3.93 23.63 -5.29
N ARG A 117 -3.45 24.56 -6.12
CA ARG A 117 -3.52 24.51 -7.57
C ARG A 117 -2.10 24.36 -8.11
N GLU A 118 -1.92 23.45 -9.06
CA GLU A 118 -0.65 23.35 -9.78
C GLU A 118 -0.40 24.63 -10.60
N GLY A 119 0.75 25.25 -10.36
CA GLY A 119 1.27 26.41 -11.07
C GLY A 119 2.28 26.01 -12.15
N GLU A 120 3.41 26.72 -12.20
CA GLU A 120 4.44 26.47 -13.21
C GLU A 120 5.15 25.12 -13.02
N VAL A 121 5.51 24.49 -14.14
CA VAL A 121 6.27 23.25 -14.15
C VAL A 121 7.76 23.56 -14.03
N ILE A 122 8.41 22.98 -13.03
CA ILE A 122 9.86 23.11 -12.82
C ILE A 122 10.55 22.03 -13.65
N LEU A 123 11.33 22.46 -14.64
CA LEU A 123 12.02 21.57 -15.59
C LEU A 123 13.53 21.55 -15.34
N ASP A 124 14.16 20.41 -15.60
CA ASP A 124 15.62 20.36 -15.74
C ASP A 124 16.02 21.13 -17.02
N PRO A 125 16.88 22.15 -16.94
CA PRO A 125 17.22 23.01 -18.08
C PRO A 125 18.04 22.30 -19.17
N LYS A 126 18.60 21.12 -18.89
CA LYS A 126 19.39 20.32 -19.83
C LYS A 126 18.59 19.17 -20.42
N THR A 127 17.77 18.50 -19.61
CA THR A 127 17.01 17.30 -20.05
C THR A 127 15.56 17.58 -20.43
N ASN A 128 15.00 18.75 -20.05
CA ASN A 128 13.58 19.08 -20.13
C ASN A 128 12.68 18.08 -19.36
N GLU A 129 13.23 17.34 -18.42
CA GLU A 129 12.44 16.47 -17.54
C GLU A 129 11.69 17.30 -16.51
N VAL A 130 10.47 16.87 -16.19
CA VAL A 130 9.66 17.48 -15.13
C VAL A 130 10.24 17.07 -13.78
N LEU A 131 10.77 18.05 -13.05
CA LEU A 131 11.31 17.85 -11.71
C LEU A 131 10.25 18.06 -10.65
N ASP A 132 9.41 19.08 -10.82
CA ASP A 132 8.37 19.44 -9.85
C ASP A 132 7.31 20.37 -10.47
N ARG A 133 6.29 20.74 -9.68
CA ARG A 133 5.31 21.77 -10.01
C ARG A 133 5.16 22.72 -8.84
N GLU A 134 5.06 24.01 -9.13
CA GLU A 134 4.65 24.99 -8.14
C GLU A 134 3.26 24.65 -7.60
N LEU A 135 3.06 24.85 -6.29
CA LEU A 135 1.78 24.61 -5.63
C LEU A 135 1.28 25.91 -5.01
N ASP A 136 0.29 26.50 -5.66
CA ASP A 136 -0.36 27.72 -5.18
C ASP A 136 -1.47 27.36 -4.21
N LEU A 137 -1.38 27.82 -2.96
CA LEU A 137 -2.46 27.69 -2.00
C LEU A 137 -3.65 28.58 -2.43
N ILE A 138 -4.79 27.96 -2.73
CA ILE A 138 -5.98 28.67 -3.21
C ILE A 138 -7.13 28.69 -2.22
N ALA A 139 -7.17 27.76 -1.26
CA ALA A 139 -8.15 27.75 -0.18
C ALA A 139 -7.67 26.96 1.03
N GLN A 140 -8.23 27.27 2.19
CA GLN A 140 -8.00 26.58 3.46
C GLN A 140 -9.31 26.52 4.23
N ALA A 141 -9.63 25.37 4.82
CA ALA A 141 -10.87 25.10 5.56
C ALA A 141 -10.61 24.30 6.83
#